data_AF-A0A811PZC3-F1
#
_entry.id   AF-A0A811PZC3-F1
#
_cell.length_a   1.000
_cell.length_b   1.000
_cell.length_c   1.000
_cell.angle_alpha   90.00
_cell.angle_beta   90.00
_cell.angle_gamma   90.00
#
_symmetry.space_group_name_H-M   'P 1'
#
loop_
_entity.id
_entity.type
_entity.pdbx_description
1 polymer ?
#
loop_
_entity_poly.entity_id
_entity_poly.type
_entity_poly.pdbx_seq_one_letter_code
_entity_poly.pdbx_strand_id
1 'polypeptide(L)'
;MDSVAAWLHVAAQRLAGELRITLPFCLRSAKDDVEVLLPLCERATSISLDLSHRTLRFALPPGGGVFKALATLTIRFACLHVRELEAAVSSSRCPCLKKLVIEWIRLQQDDGDGDGDGACDLSIRSDSLEWLEISYAVRLIGRLRVHAPNLQTFHPCIRCDLCVLAPKLSEVRWSSGRAYESMTPAAIISHTPATNSGA
;
A
#
# COMPACT_ATOMS: atom_id res chain seq x y z
N MET A 1 22.37 -6.31 14.04
CA MET A 1 22.39 -5.48 12.80
C MET A 1 21.39 -4.36 13.02
N ASP A 2 21.53 -3.66 14.15
CA ASP A 2 20.42 -2.99 14.85
C ASP A 2 20.42 -1.45 14.64
N SER A 3 21.21 -0.98 13.67
CA SER A 3 21.50 0.44 13.50
C SER A 3 20.35 1.21 12.84
N VAL A 4 19.62 0.61 11.89
CA VAL A 4 18.57 1.30 11.12
C VAL A 4 17.31 1.51 11.95
N ALA A 5 16.81 0.47 12.62
CA ALA A 5 15.61 0.58 13.45
C ALA A 5 15.83 1.53 14.65
N ALA A 6 16.99 1.45 15.31
CA ALA A 6 17.33 2.34 16.42
C ALA A 6 17.43 3.80 15.98
N TRP A 7 18.10 4.08 14.85
CA TRP A 7 18.19 5.45 14.32
C TRP A 7 16.82 5.97 13.85
N LEU A 8 16.02 5.14 13.17
CA LEU A 8 14.67 5.53 12.74
C LEU A 8 13.80 5.90 13.92
N HIS A 9 13.83 5.13 15.00
CA HIS A 9 13.03 5.41 16.19
C HIS A 9 13.35 6.80 16.78
N VAL A 10 14.65 7.12 16.89
CA VAL A 10 15.09 8.44 17.38
C VAL A 10 14.78 9.56 16.39
N ALA A 11 15.01 9.32 15.09
CA ALA A 11 14.78 10.31 14.05
C ALA A 11 13.30 10.62 13.85
N ALA A 12 12.41 9.64 14.02
CA ALA A 12 10.98 9.75 13.78
C ALA A 12 10.29 10.83 14.63
N GLN A 13 10.77 11.05 15.85
CA GLN A 13 10.25 12.10 16.73
C GLN A 13 10.52 13.52 16.19
N ARG A 14 11.60 13.68 15.41
CA ARG A 14 12.04 14.97 14.86
C ARG A 14 11.72 15.14 13.39
N LEU A 15 11.47 14.04 12.70
CA LEU A 15 11.22 13.98 11.27
C LEU A 15 9.93 14.72 10.91
N ALA A 16 10.10 15.81 10.16
CA ALA A 16 9.02 16.56 9.54
C ALA A 16 9.29 16.68 8.03
N GLY A 17 8.25 16.66 7.21
CA GLY A 17 8.41 16.73 5.75
C GLY A 17 8.56 15.36 5.11
N GLU A 18 9.75 15.01 4.61
CA GLU A 18 9.99 13.80 3.81
C GLU A 18 10.93 12.82 4.52
N LEU A 19 10.56 11.53 4.50
CA LEU A 19 11.42 10.40 4.81
C LEU A 19 11.65 9.58 3.55
N ARG A 20 12.92 9.35 3.21
CA ARG A 20 13.30 8.46 2.14
C ARG A 20 14.29 7.43 2.66
N ILE A 21 13.96 6.15 2.47
CA ILE A 21 14.83 5.03 2.82
C ILE A 21 15.01 4.21 1.56
N THR A 22 16.26 4.02 1.15
CA THR A 22 16.63 3.12 0.06
C THR A 22 17.72 2.21 0.60
N LEU A 23 17.41 0.93 0.70
CA LEU A 23 18.35 -0.07 1.16
C LEU A 23 19.04 -0.71 -0.03
N PRO A 24 20.33 -1.08 0.09
CA PRO A 24 21.02 -1.76 -0.98
C PRO A 24 20.39 -3.13 -1.26
N PHE A 25 20.40 -3.49 -2.54
CA PHE A 25 19.97 -4.79 -3.02
C PHE A 25 20.73 -5.90 -2.29
N CYS A 26 20.00 -6.87 -1.76
CA CYS A 26 20.58 -8.01 -1.04
C CYS A 26 19.98 -9.29 -1.60
N LEU A 27 20.82 -10.13 -2.23
CA LEU A 27 20.50 -11.50 -2.63
C LEU A 27 20.53 -12.48 -1.43
N ARG A 28 20.28 -11.99 -0.21
CA ARG A 28 20.43 -12.81 0.98
C ARG A 28 19.33 -13.87 1.03
N SER A 29 19.71 -15.07 1.47
CA SER A 29 18.82 -16.21 1.64
C SER A 29 17.69 -15.87 2.63
N ALA A 30 16.53 -16.52 2.50
CA ALA A 30 15.34 -16.33 3.35
C ALA A 30 15.59 -16.49 4.87
N LYS A 31 16.76 -17.01 5.27
CA LYS A 31 17.20 -17.08 6.66
C LYS A 31 17.69 -15.76 7.26
N ASP A 32 18.02 -14.76 6.44
CA ASP A 32 18.49 -13.43 6.87
C ASP A 32 17.37 -12.37 6.68
N ASP A 33 16.12 -12.72 7.04
CA ASP A 33 14.99 -11.79 6.96
C ASP A 33 15.21 -10.63 7.95
N VAL A 34 15.76 -9.53 7.44
CA VAL A 34 15.94 -8.30 8.22
C VAL A 34 14.61 -7.54 8.19
N GLU A 35 13.96 -7.45 9.34
CA GLU A 35 12.78 -6.61 9.50
C GLU A 35 13.17 -5.12 9.57
N VAL A 36 12.42 -4.30 8.84
CA VAL A 36 12.50 -2.84 8.89
C VAL A 36 11.27 -2.35 9.63
N LEU A 37 11.48 -1.86 10.84
CA LEU A 37 10.43 -1.25 11.66
C LEU A 37 10.28 0.22 11.29
N LEU A 38 9.13 0.59 10.72
CA LEU A 38 8.76 1.98 10.48
C LEU A 38 8.06 2.54 11.73
N PRO A 39 8.71 3.44 12.49
CA PRO A 39 8.07 4.13 13.62
C PRO A 39 6.99 5.11 13.15
N LEU A 40 6.19 5.59 14.11
CA LEU A 40 5.20 6.62 13.85
C LEU A 40 5.89 7.98 13.59
N CYS A 41 6.02 8.34 12.32
CA CYS A 41 6.54 9.64 11.90
C CYS A 41 5.41 10.67 11.81
N GLU A 42 4.86 11.13 12.96
CA GLU A 42 3.61 11.93 13.01
C GLU A 42 3.61 13.17 12.10
N ARG A 43 4.79 13.81 11.95
CA ARG A 43 4.97 15.05 11.18
C ARG A 43 5.49 14.81 9.75
N ALA A 44 5.75 13.56 9.38
CA ALA A 44 6.13 13.23 8.01
C ALA A 44 4.91 13.38 7.10
N THR A 45 5.10 14.16 6.04
CA THR A 45 4.13 14.38 4.96
C THR A 45 4.33 13.44 3.80
N SER A 46 5.54 12.92 3.63
CA SER A 46 5.91 12.00 2.57
C SER A 46 6.85 10.92 3.11
N ILE A 47 6.56 9.66 2.78
CA ILE A 47 7.41 8.52 3.11
C ILE A 47 7.62 7.71 1.83
N SER A 48 8.88 7.50 1.45
CA SER A 48 9.29 6.67 0.32
C SER A 48 10.26 5.60 0.79
N LEU A 49 9.87 4.33 0.63
CA LEU A 49 10.63 3.17 1.08
C LEU A 49 10.97 2.28 -0.12
N ASP A 50 12.25 1.96 -0.27
CA ASP A 50 12.76 0.92 -1.15
C ASP A 50 13.59 -0.04 -0.31
N LEU A 51 13.06 -1.23 -0.06
CA LEU A 51 13.56 -2.10 1.00
C LEU A 51 14.28 -3.35 0.47
N SER A 52 14.44 -3.49 -0.85
CA SER A 52 15.14 -4.61 -1.49
C SER A 52 14.71 -5.99 -0.96
N HIS A 53 13.41 -6.24 -0.97
CA HIS A 53 12.68 -7.44 -0.51
C HIS A 53 12.74 -7.75 0.99
N ARG A 54 13.16 -6.80 1.83
CA ARG A 54 13.07 -6.93 3.29
C ARG A 54 11.64 -6.80 3.79
N THR A 55 11.37 -7.40 4.95
CA THR A 55 10.05 -7.33 5.59
C THR A 55 9.86 -5.97 6.25
N LEU A 56 8.81 -5.26 5.84
CA LEU A 56 8.39 -4.01 6.45
C LEU A 56 7.36 -4.30 7.53
N ARG A 57 7.59 -3.74 8.71
CA ARG A 57 6.66 -3.76 9.85
C ARG A 57 6.34 -2.34 10.26
N PHE A 58 5.07 -2.05 10.51
CA PHE A 58 4.68 -0.75 11.07
C PHE A 58 4.66 -0.85 12.59
N ALA A 59 5.49 -0.06 13.27
CA ALA A 59 5.53 -0.03 14.73
C ALA A 59 4.35 0.78 15.29
N LEU A 60 3.13 0.27 15.08
CA LEU A 60 1.88 0.88 15.51
C LEU A 60 1.52 0.42 16.92
N PRO A 61 1.29 1.32 17.88
CA PRO A 61 0.85 0.94 19.22
C PRO A 61 -0.53 0.25 19.19
N PRO A 62 -0.77 -0.77 20.05
CA PRO A 62 -2.03 -1.52 20.11
C PRO A 62 -3.29 -0.66 20.36
N GLY A 63 -3.13 0.55 20.90
CA GLY A 63 -4.22 1.49 21.19
C GLY A 63 -4.34 2.70 20.25
N GLY A 64 -3.41 2.87 19.29
CA GLY A 64 -3.39 4.14 18.55
C GLY A 64 -2.01 4.56 18.03
N GLY A 65 -1.94 4.91 16.76
CA GLY A 65 -0.84 5.66 16.15
C GLY A 65 -1.34 6.19 14.81
N VAL A 66 -1.31 7.51 14.59
CA VAL A 66 -1.84 8.13 13.37
C VAL A 66 -0.73 8.89 12.68
N PHE A 67 -0.46 8.57 11.42
CA PHE A 67 0.38 9.37 10.55
C PHE A 67 -0.42 10.61 10.11
N LYS A 68 -0.62 11.54 11.06
CA LYS A 68 -1.55 12.67 10.92
C LYS A 68 -1.24 13.54 9.70
N ALA A 69 0.03 13.75 9.40
CA ALA A 69 0.46 14.62 8.30
C ALA A 69 0.72 13.86 6.98
N LEU A 70 0.72 12.52 6.98
CA LEU A 70 1.20 11.75 5.84
C LEU A 70 0.25 11.87 4.66
N ALA A 71 0.73 12.52 3.61
CA ALA A 71 0.01 12.76 2.36
C ALA A 71 0.47 11.85 1.23
N THR A 72 1.73 11.39 1.25
CA THR A 72 2.28 10.49 0.23
C THR A 72 2.98 9.31 0.88
N LEU A 73 2.57 8.10 0.53
CA LEU A 73 3.25 6.87 0.90
C LEU A 73 3.66 6.12 -0.37
N THR A 74 4.93 5.76 -0.45
CA THR A 74 5.45 4.93 -1.52
C THR A 74 6.26 3.78 -0.94
N ILE A 75 5.92 2.55 -1.32
CA ILE A 75 6.60 1.35 -0.86
C ILE A 75 7.01 0.54 -2.09
N ARG A 76 8.30 0.25 -2.18
CA ARG A 76 8.94 -0.49 -3.27
C ARG A 76 9.74 -1.66 -2.72
N PHE A 77 9.73 -2.76 -3.47
CA PHE A 77 10.58 -3.93 -3.21
C PHE A 77 10.55 -4.33 -1.72
N ALA A 78 9.39 -4.68 -1.18
CA ALA A 78 9.27 -5.06 0.23
C ALA A 78 8.37 -6.29 0.41
N CYS A 79 8.55 -6.98 1.54
CA CYS A 79 7.63 -8.01 2.01
C CYS A 79 6.73 -7.40 3.10
N LEU A 80 5.43 -7.64 3.05
CA LEU A 80 4.44 -7.02 3.93
C LEU A 80 3.37 -8.03 4.32
N HIS A 81 2.92 -7.97 5.57
CA HIS A 81 1.71 -8.68 5.96
C HIS A 81 0.50 -7.90 5.46
N VAL A 82 -0.47 -8.60 4.85
CA VAL A 82 -1.67 -7.98 4.27
C VAL A 82 -2.36 -7.09 5.30
N ARG A 83 -2.61 -7.63 6.50
CA ARG A 83 -3.33 -6.93 7.58
C ARG A 83 -2.61 -5.68 8.05
N GLU A 84 -1.28 -5.71 8.11
CA GLU A 84 -0.49 -4.54 8.47
C GLU A 84 -0.58 -3.44 7.43
N LEU A 85 -0.51 -3.79 6.14
CA LEU A 85 -0.66 -2.82 5.05
C LEU A 85 -2.06 -2.20 5.07
N GLU A 86 -3.11 -3.01 5.17
CA GLU A 86 -4.50 -2.54 5.25
C GLU A 86 -4.72 -1.59 6.42
N ALA A 87 -4.18 -1.94 7.60
CA ALA A 87 -4.26 -1.10 8.78
C ALA A 87 -3.51 0.22 8.57
N ALA A 88 -2.25 0.14 8.10
CA ALA A 88 -1.38 1.31 7.93
C ALA A 88 -1.98 2.36 6.98
N VAL A 89 -2.59 1.95 5.87
CA VAL A 89 -3.12 2.88 4.85
C VAL A 89 -4.58 3.29 5.09
N SER A 90 -5.20 2.82 6.18
CA SER A 90 -6.60 3.11 6.46
C SER A 90 -6.86 4.59 6.79
N SER A 91 -8.07 5.09 6.51
CA SER A 91 -8.52 6.45 6.87
C SER A 91 -8.21 6.83 8.32
N SER A 92 -8.36 5.88 9.26
CA SER A 92 -8.14 6.14 10.69
C SER A 92 -6.67 6.28 11.06
N ARG A 93 -5.76 5.70 10.27
CA ARG A 93 -4.30 5.72 10.49
C ARG A 93 -3.60 6.78 9.66
N CYS A 94 -4.08 7.06 8.45
CA CYS A 94 -3.53 8.09 7.58
C CYS A 94 -4.65 9.00 7.04
N PRO A 95 -5.22 9.90 7.86
CA PRO A 95 -6.38 10.72 7.48
C PRO A 95 -6.07 11.69 6.34
N CYS A 96 -4.79 12.01 6.10
CA CYS A 96 -4.37 12.95 5.05
C CYS A 96 -3.77 12.26 3.82
N LEU A 97 -3.80 10.93 3.71
CA LEU A 97 -3.12 10.19 2.65
C LEU A 97 -3.77 10.42 1.28
N LYS A 98 -3.15 11.27 0.47
CA LYS A 98 -3.60 11.60 -0.89
C LYS A 98 -3.04 10.65 -1.95
N LYS A 99 -1.80 10.18 -1.78
CA LYS A 99 -1.12 9.34 -2.77
C LYS A 99 -0.54 8.08 -2.15
N LEU A 100 -0.90 6.94 -2.73
CA LEU A 100 -0.35 5.64 -2.39
C LEU A 100 0.25 4.98 -3.63
N VAL A 101 1.53 4.59 -3.54
CA VAL A 101 2.24 3.84 -4.58
C VAL A 101 2.78 2.56 -3.97
N ILE A 102 2.40 1.42 -4.54
CA ILE A 102 2.81 0.08 -4.12
C ILE A 102 3.41 -0.61 -5.34
N GLU A 103 4.68 -1.00 -5.24
CA GLU A 103 5.42 -1.52 -6.38
C GLU A 103 6.34 -2.68 -5.94
N TRP A 104 6.31 -3.80 -6.66
CA TRP A 104 7.16 -4.97 -6.37
C TRP A 104 7.06 -5.49 -4.92
N ILE A 105 5.83 -5.53 -4.37
CA ILE A 105 5.56 -5.96 -2.99
C ILE A 105 5.16 -7.43 -2.92
N ARG A 106 5.75 -8.21 -2.00
CA ARG A 106 5.26 -9.55 -1.66
C ARG A 106 4.33 -9.46 -0.45
N LEU A 107 3.10 -9.95 -0.60
CA LEU A 107 2.14 -10.01 0.49
C LEU A 107 2.20 -11.38 1.16
N GLN A 108 2.18 -11.38 2.49
CA GLN A 108 2.13 -12.57 3.34
C GLN A 108 0.79 -12.59 4.10
N GLN A 109 0.22 -13.79 4.24
CA GLN A 109 -0.94 -14.05 5.11
C GLN A 109 -0.48 -14.77 6.38
N ASP A 110 -1.16 -14.49 7.49
CA ASP A 110 -0.89 -15.13 8.79
C ASP A 110 -1.30 -16.61 8.82
N ASP A 111 -2.20 -17.02 7.92
CA ASP A 111 -2.91 -18.30 7.94
C ASP A 111 -2.63 -19.12 6.67
N GLY A 112 -1.55 -19.91 6.62
CA GLY A 112 -1.45 -21.00 5.63
C GLY A 112 -0.04 -21.38 5.18
N ASP A 113 0.16 -22.69 5.06
CA ASP A 113 1.38 -23.43 4.68
C ASP A 113 2.32 -22.68 3.73
N GLY A 114 3.62 -22.80 4.02
CA GLY A 114 4.73 -22.07 3.39
C GLY A 114 4.97 -22.32 1.88
N ASP A 115 3.93 -22.68 1.12
CA ASP A 115 3.97 -22.85 -0.33
C ASP A 115 3.68 -21.54 -1.10
N GLY A 116 3.29 -20.45 -0.42
CA GLY A 116 3.29 -19.11 -1.02
C GLY A 116 2.35 -18.91 -2.23
N ASP A 117 1.41 -19.85 -2.43
CA ASP A 117 0.38 -19.86 -3.48
C ASP A 117 -1.04 -19.56 -2.93
N GLY A 118 -1.12 -19.08 -1.68
CA GLY A 118 -2.36 -18.66 -1.06
C GLY A 118 -2.93 -17.39 -1.68
N ALA A 119 -4.20 -17.44 -2.09
CA ALA A 119 -4.94 -16.27 -2.55
C ALA A 119 -5.00 -15.19 -1.46
N CYS A 120 -4.27 -14.09 -1.66
CA CYS A 120 -4.29 -12.93 -0.77
C CYS A 120 -5.30 -11.88 -1.25
N ASP A 121 -6.36 -11.66 -0.47
CA ASP A 121 -7.26 -10.50 -0.64
C ASP A 121 -6.62 -9.25 -0.02
N LEU A 122 -6.72 -8.10 -0.68
CA LEU A 122 -6.26 -6.81 -0.16
C LEU A 122 -7.39 -5.78 -0.22
N SER A 123 -7.61 -5.08 0.89
CA SER A 123 -8.62 -4.03 1.03
C SER A 123 -7.99 -2.68 1.38
N ILE A 124 -8.00 -1.75 0.43
CA ILE A 124 -7.56 -0.37 0.64
C ILE A 124 -8.79 0.48 0.98
N ARG A 125 -8.84 1.01 2.21
CA ARG A 125 -9.95 1.85 2.69
C ARG A 125 -9.43 3.20 3.15
N SER A 126 -9.46 4.19 2.26
CA SER A 126 -8.96 5.53 2.56
C SER A 126 -9.84 6.59 1.92
N ASP A 127 -10.44 7.43 2.75
CA ASP A 127 -11.36 8.47 2.30
C ASP A 127 -10.62 9.68 1.72
N SER A 128 -9.36 9.90 2.09
CA SER A 128 -8.53 11.01 1.61
C SER A 128 -7.69 10.67 0.38
N LEU A 129 -7.69 9.40 -0.05
CA LEU A 129 -6.89 8.95 -1.17
C LEU A 129 -7.41 9.51 -2.50
N GLU A 130 -6.54 10.20 -3.22
CA GLU A 130 -6.80 10.84 -4.51
C GLU A 130 -6.07 10.12 -5.67
N TRP A 131 -4.93 9.48 -5.38
CA TRP A 131 -4.09 8.75 -6.33
C TRP A 131 -3.68 7.38 -5.78
N LEU A 132 -3.92 6.32 -6.56
CA LEU A 132 -3.49 4.96 -6.25
C LEU A 132 -2.72 4.36 -7.42
N GLU A 133 -1.52 3.87 -7.15
CA GLU A 133 -0.71 3.13 -8.12
C GLU A 133 -0.30 1.80 -7.52
N ILE A 134 -0.60 0.71 -8.24
CA ILE A 134 -0.22 -0.64 -7.85
C ILE A 134 0.46 -1.27 -9.06
N SER A 135 1.80 -1.34 -9.02
CA SER A 135 2.61 -1.79 -10.14
C SER A 135 3.40 -3.07 -9.85
N TYR A 136 3.71 -3.81 -10.91
CA TYR A 136 4.61 -4.97 -10.96
C TYR A 136 4.58 -5.93 -9.75
N ALA A 137 3.85 -7.03 -9.93
CA ALA A 137 3.87 -8.22 -9.07
C ALA A 137 3.77 -7.95 -7.57
N VAL A 138 2.67 -7.28 -7.17
CA VAL A 138 1.99 -7.79 -5.99
C VAL A 138 1.49 -9.18 -6.37
N ARG A 139 2.02 -10.25 -5.76
CA ARG A 139 1.49 -11.62 -5.92
C ARG A 139 0.13 -11.71 -5.22
N LEU A 140 -0.82 -10.93 -5.72
CA LEU A 140 -2.17 -10.85 -5.26
C LEU A 140 -2.95 -11.84 -6.13
N ILE A 141 -3.03 -13.07 -5.65
CA ILE A 141 -3.76 -14.16 -6.31
C ILE A 141 -5.27 -14.10 -5.94
N GLY A 142 -5.63 -13.35 -4.88
CA GLY A 142 -7.02 -13.14 -4.43
C GLY A 142 -7.71 -11.95 -5.12
N ARG A 143 -8.34 -11.07 -4.33
CA ARG A 143 -9.09 -9.89 -4.81
C ARG A 143 -8.52 -8.57 -4.28
N LEU A 144 -8.51 -7.54 -5.13
CA LEU A 144 -8.28 -6.16 -4.69
C LEU A 144 -9.61 -5.43 -4.51
N ARG A 145 -9.87 -4.96 -3.29
CA ARG A 145 -10.98 -4.05 -2.97
C ARG A 145 -10.43 -2.66 -2.67
N VAL A 146 -10.97 -1.65 -3.33
CA VAL A 146 -10.62 -0.25 -3.09
C VAL A 146 -11.88 0.48 -2.70
N HIS A 147 -11.94 0.99 -1.47
CA HIS A 147 -12.95 1.93 -1.00
C HIS A 147 -12.28 3.27 -0.75
N ALA A 148 -12.35 4.14 -1.74
CA ALA A 148 -11.68 5.42 -1.73
C ALA A 148 -12.57 6.47 -2.42
N PRO A 149 -13.53 7.08 -1.69
CA PRO A 149 -14.52 7.97 -2.27
C PRO A 149 -13.94 9.20 -2.99
N ASN A 150 -12.74 9.65 -2.61
CA ASN A 150 -12.06 10.77 -3.24
C ASN A 150 -11.00 10.39 -4.29
N LEU A 151 -10.88 9.10 -4.62
CA LEU A 151 -9.89 8.63 -5.58
C LEU A 151 -10.23 9.15 -6.97
N GLN A 152 -9.27 9.82 -7.61
CA GLN A 152 -9.41 10.45 -8.93
C GLN A 152 -8.60 9.70 -9.98
N THR A 153 -7.40 9.25 -9.62
CA THR A 153 -6.48 8.55 -10.52
C THR A 153 -6.14 7.17 -9.98
N PHE A 154 -6.32 6.15 -10.82
CA PHE A 154 -5.95 4.77 -10.50
C PHE A 154 -5.06 4.16 -11.58
N HIS A 155 -3.91 3.63 -11.17
CA HIS A 155 -2.92 2.96 -12.03
C HIS A 155 -2.75 1.49 -11.63
N PRO A 156 -3.66 0.60 -12.05
CA PRO A 156 -3.55 -0.83 -11.79
C PRO A 156 -2.64 -1.56 -12.78
N CYS A 157 -1.72 -2.36 -12.23
CA CYS A 157 -0.97 -3.41 -12.91
C CYS A 157 -1.16 -4.74 -12.17
N ILE A 158 -2.41 -5.21 -12.10
CA ILE A 158 -2.80 -6.39 -11.32
C ILE A 158 -3.38 -7.47 -12.23
N ARG A 159 -3.32 -8.72 -11.78
CA ARG A 159 -3.90 -9.90 -12.47
C ARG A 159 -5.07 -10.53 -11.71
N CYS A 160 -5.53 -9.89 -10.63
CA CYS A 160 -6.61 -10.38 -9.78
C CYS A 160 -7.96 -9.73 -10.09
N ASP A 161 -9.01 -10.30 -9.50
CA ASP A 161 -10.32 -9.66 -9.40
C ASP A 161 -10.20 -8.29 -8.75
N LEU A 162 -10.93 -7.32 -9.30
CA LEU A 162 -10.88 -5.92 -8.88
C LEU A 162 -12.29 -5.39 -8.58
N CYS A 163 -12.48 -4.82 -7.40
CA CYS A 163 -13.68 -4.10 -7.00
C CYS A 163 -13.31 -2.71 -6.49
N VAL A 164 -13.80 -1.66 -7.17
CA VAL A 164 -13.45 -0.26 -6.86
C VAL A 164 -14.72 0.52 -6.56
N LEU A 165 -14.78 1.06 -5.34
CA LEU A 165 -15.76 2.00 -4.84
C LEU A 165 -15.10 3.37 -4.74
N ALA A 166 -15.09 4.09 -5.88
CA ALA A 166 -14.48 5.40 -6.04
C ALA A 166 -15.35 6.28 -6.95
N PRO A 167 -16.44 6.87 -6.44
CA PRO A 167 -17.36 7.71 -7.22
C PRO A 167 -16.70 8.89 -7.95
N LYS A 168 -15.56 9.40 -7.46
CA LYS A 168 -14.80 10.51 -8.08
C LYS A 168 -13.73 10.05 -9.07
N LEU A 169 -13.64 8.74 -9.35
CA LEU A 169 -12.61 8.19 -10.24
C LEU A 169 -12.84 8.72 -11.66
N SER A 170 -11.87 9.51 -12.15
CA SER A 170 -11.93 10.14 -13.46
C SER A 170 -10.91 9.55 -14.43
N GLU A 171 -9.82 8.97 -13.92
CA GLU A 171 -8.74 8.45 -14.73
C GLU A 171 -8.30 7.05 -14.27
N VAL A 172 -8.32 6.10 -15.20
CA VAL A 172 -7.70 4.77 -15.02
C VAL A 172 -6.63 4.59 -16.09
N ARG A 173 -5.36 4.49 -15.69
CA ARG A 173 -4.29 4.12 -16.63
C ARG A 173 -3.83 2.70 -16.34
N TRP A 174 -4.23 1.81 -17.23
CA TRP A 174 -3.72 0.45 -17.26
C TRP A 174 -2.26 0.50 -17.70
N SER A 175 -1.37 -0.12 -16.93
CA SER A 175 -0.01 -0.32 -17.40
C SER A 175 -0.06 -1.22 -18.63
N SER A 176 0.28 -0.68 -19.80
CA SER A 176 0.45 -1.46 -21.02
C SER A 176 1.72 -2.30 -20.89
N GLY A 177 1.68 -3.33 -20.06
CA GLY A 177 2.65 -4.41 -20.11
C GLY A 177 2.51 -5.05 -21.49
N ARG A 178 3.50 -4.87 -22.36
CA ARG A 178 3.52 -5.57 -23.65
C ARG A 178 3.32 -7.08 -23.41
N ALA A 179 2.41 -7.65 -24.19
CA ALA A 179 2.21 -9.07 -24.46
C ALA A 179 1.65 -9.94 -23.31
N TYR A 180 0.32 -9.99 -23.17
CA TYR A 180 -0.46 -11.14 -23.62
C TYR A 180 -1.94 -10.71 -23.75
N GLU A 181 -2.45 -10.71 -24.97
CA GLU A 181 -3.89 -10.65 -25.22
C GLU A 181 -4.50 -11.96 -24.73
N SER A 182 -5.13 -11.94 -23.55
CA SER A 182 -6.27 -12.79 -23.18
C SER A 182 -6.60 -12.55 -21.72
N MET A 183 -7.89 -12.55 -21.41
CA MET A 183 -8.50 -12.19 -20.13
C MET A 183 -8.50 -10.69 -19.82
N THR A 184 -9.53 -9.99 -20.33
CA THR A 184 -10.08 -8.81 -19.67
C THR A 184 -10.66 -9.22 -18.31
N PRO A 185 -10.13 -8.76 -17.16
CA PRO A 185 -10.85 -8.90 -15.90
C PRO A 185 -12.11 -8.04 -15.97
N ALA A 186 -13.25 -8.56 -15.53
CA ALA A 186 -14.46 -7.78 -15.40
C ALA A 186 -14.29 -6.74 -14.28
N ALA A 187 -13.88 -5.52 -14.63
CA ALA A 187 -13.85 -4.40 -13.69
C ALA A 187 -15.30 -3.93 -13.46
N ILE A 188 -15.89 -4.27 -12.31
CA ILE A 188 -17.14 -3.66 -11.89
C ILE A 188 -16.78 -2.34 -11.19
N ILE A 189 -16.82 -1.26 -11.95
CA ILE A 189 -16.78 0.10 -11.42
C ILE A 189 -18.23 0.51 -11.16
N SER A 190 -18.68 0.48 -9.91
CA SER A 190 -20.01 0.93 -9.55
C SER A 190 -20.00 2.44 -9.30
N HIS A 191 -20.67 3.19 -10.18
CA HIS A 191 -21.06 4.56 -9.92
C HIS A 191 -22.46 4.56 -9.33
N THR A 192 -22.61 4.95 -8.07
CA THR A 192 -23.92 5.36 -7.55
C THR A 192 -24.15 6.82 -7.93
N PRO A 193 -25.12 7.14 -8.81
CA PRO A 193 -25.46 8.53 -9.06
C PRO A 193 -26.04 9.15 -7.79
N ALA A 194 -25.61 10.36 -7.46
CA ALA A 194 -26.27 11.17 -6.44
C ALA A 194 -27.69 11.48 -6.93
N THR A 195 -28.70 10.91 -6.28
CA THR A 195 -30.09 11.28 -6.49
C THR A 195 -30.28 12.71 -6.00
N ASN A 196 -30.22 13.67 -6.94
CA ASN A 196 -30.77 15.00 -6.72
C ASN A 196 -32.30 14.86 -6.70
N SER A 197 -32.88 14.76 -5.50
CA SER A 197 -34.31 15.03 -5.30
C SER A 197 -34.45 16.51 -4.96
N GLY A 198 -34.59 17.33 -5.99
CA GLY A 198 -35.01 18.72 -5.89
C GLY A 198 -36.36 18.90 -6.58
N ALA A 199 -37.27 19.54 -5.84
CA ALA A 199 -38.66 19.93 -6.17
C ALA A 199 -39.72 18.84 -5.96
#